data_AF-A0A1G1LTK6-F1
#
_entry.id   AF-A0A1G1LTK6-F1
#
_cell.length_a   1.000
_cell.length_b   1.000
_cell.length_c   1.000
_cell.angle_alpha   90.00
_cell.angle_beta   90.00
_cell.angle_gamma   90.00
#
_symmetry.space_group_name_H-M   'P 1'
#
loop_
_entity.id
_entity.type
_entity.pdbx_description
1 polymer ?
#
loop_
_entity_poly.entity_id
_entity_poly.type
_entity_poly.pdbx_seq_one_letter_code
_entity_poly.pdbx_strand_id
1 'polypeptide(L)'
;MKNAADQKPGFGWKSYLAFFSIVMIQQAIDFFAPNSEVTLYYRIMRAFDPTLAYMHWCNLLSVVFNLLAIAPVFLFVYRVQILKPQVWQAIILLRLVFEFTGHSFDVVCFKSVLFTAPEAAAQIAIAILIILIPSYWAGFWYAFGQDKIFSKQPLLFKN
;
A
#
# COMPACT_ATOMS: atom_id res chain seq x y z
N MET A 1 35.26 -8.60 1.26
CA MET A 1 34.05 -7.93 1.78
C MET A 1 32.84 -8.43 0.98
N LYS A 2 31.90 -9.16 1.60
CA LYS A 2 30.62 -9.46 0.94
C LYS A 2 29.87 -8.13 0.82
N ASN A 3 29.56 -7.70 -0.41
CA ASN A 3 28.75 -6.51 -0.62
C ASN A 3 27.44 -6.71 0.16
N ALA A 4 27.01 -5.72 0.94
CA ALA A 4 25.72 -5.74 1.64
C ALA A 4 24.55 -6.05 0.69
N ALA A 5 24.75 -5.78 -0.61
CA ALA A 5 23.87 -6.15 -1.70
C ALA A 5 23.64 -7.66 -1.88
N ASP A 6 24.47 -8.57 -1.35
CA ASP A 6 24.32 -10.03 -1.55
C ASP A 6 23.56 -10.74 -0.41
N GLN A 7 23.20 -10.05 0.68
CA GLN A 7 22.46 -10.66 1.79
C GLN A 7 20.95 -10.68 1.51
N LYS A 8 20.35 -11.87 1.45
CA LYS A 8 18.90 -12.04 1.34
C LYS A 8 18.21 -11.24 2.46
N PRO A 9 17.07 -10.57 2.17
CA PRO A 9 16.33 -9.83 3.19
C PRO A 9 16.08 -10.72 4.42
N GLY A 10 16.38 -10.17 5.60
CA GLY A 10 16.28 -10.91 6.86
C GLY A 10 14.85 -11.34 7.18
N PHE A 11 14.70 -12.21 8.18
CA PHE A 11 13.41 -12.73 8.65
C PHE A 11 12.36 -11.62 8.90
N GLY A 12 12.80 -10.45 9.38
CA GLY A 12 11.92 -9.29 9.60
C GLY A 12 11.12 -8.85 8.37
N TRP A 13 11.70 -8.89 7.17
CA TRP A 13 10.99 -8.54 5.93
C TRP A 13 9.92 -9.56 5.55
N LYS A 14 10.12 -10.84 5.87
CA LYS A 14 9.11 -11.89 5.64
C LYS A 14 7.94 -11.76 6.60
N SER A 15 8.22 -11.53 7.89
CA SER A 15 7.19 -11.29 8.89
C SER A 15 6.39 -10.02 8.58
N TYR A 16 7.09 -8.95 8.17
CA TYR A 16 6.46 -7.73 7.70
C TYR A 16 5.54 -7.97 6.49
N LEU A 17 6.01 -8.70 5.47
CA LEU A 17 5.21 -9.03 4.30
C LEU A 17 3.91 -9.77 4.68
N ALA A 18 3.98 -10.75 5.57
CA ALA A 18 2.81 -11.48 6.04
C ALA A 18 1.83 -10.55 6.76
N PHE A 19 2.33 -9.75 7.70
CA PHE A 19 1.51 -8.78 8.44
C PHE A 19 0.88 -7.73 7.52
N PHE A 20 1.67 -7.10 6.64
CA PHE A 20 1.20 -6.13 5.66
C PHE A 20 0.13 -6.74 4.76
N SER A 21 0.31 -7.98 4.29
CA SER A 21 -0.69 -8.67 3.45
C SER A 21 -2.02 -8.86 4.18
N ILE A 22 -1.99 -9.25 5.46
CA ILE A 22 -3.21 -9.39 6.28
C ILE A 22 -3.93 -8.04 6.37
N VAL A 23 -3.21 -6.96 6.64
CA VAL A 23 -3.80 -5.61 6.76
C VAL A 23 -4.43 -5.15 5.44
N MET A 24 -3.73 -5.32 4.31
CA MET A 24 -4.29 -4.93 3.00
C MET A 24 -5.50 -5.78 2.59
N ILE A 25 -5.49 -7.08 2.92
CA ILE A 25 -6.65 -7.97 2.71
C ILE A 25 -7.82 -7.54 3.59
N GLN A 26 -7.59 -7.22 4.86
CA GLN A 26 -8.64 -6.74 5.75
C GLN A 26 -9.25 -5.44 5.23
N GLN A 27 -8.42 -4.48 4.78
CA GLN A 27 -8.90 -3.24 4.17
C GLN A 27 -9.79 -3.52 2.94
N ALA A 28 -9.44 -4.51 2.12
CA ALA A 28 -10.27 -4.92 0.99
C ALA A 28 -11.58 -5.57 1.44
N ILE A 29 -11.54 -6.44 2.46
CA ILE A 29 -12.76 -7.02 3.05
C ILE A 29 -13.68 -5.92 3.57
N ASP A 30 -13.15 -4.95 4.31
CA ASP A 30 -13.94 -3.84 4.85
C ASP A 30 -14.56 -2.99 3.73
N PHE A 31 -13.87 -2.81 2.60
CA PHE A 31 -14.43 -2.13 1.43
C PHE A 31 -15.57 -2.92 0.76
N PHE A 32 -15.39 -4.23 0.56
CA PHE A 32 -16.36 -5.06 -0.17
C PHE A 32 -17.50 -5.60 0.71
N ALA A 33 -17.35 -5.58 2.04
CA ALA A 33 -18.38 -6.00 2.96
C ALA A 33 -19.59 -5.06 2.87
N PRO A 34 -20.80 -5.57 2.54
CA PRO A 34 -21.97 -4.72 2.31
C PRO A 34 -22.47 -4.03 3.57
N ASN A 35 -22.07 -4.53 4.74
CA ASN A 35 -22.47 -4.06 6.06
C ASN A 35 -21.34 -3.30 6.79
N SER A 36 -20.24 -2.99 6.11
CA SER A 36 -19.17 -2.19 6.72
C SER A 36 -19.54 -0.72 6.85
N GLU A 37 -18.95 -0.06 7.82
CA GLU A 37 -19.08 1.39 8.03
C GLU A 37 -18.57 2.18 6.81
N VAL A 38 -17.50 1.70 6.17
CA VAL A 38 -16.93 2.27 4.95
C VAL A 38 -17.97 2.26 3.83
N THR A 39 -18.62 1.12 3.57
CA THR A 39 -19.65 1.00 2.54
C THR A 39 -20.86 1.87 2.86
N LEU A 40 -21.30 1.87 4.12
CA LEU A 40 -22.41 2.71 4.57
C LEU A 40 -22.11 4.19 4.35
N TYR A 41 -20.90 4.66 4.72
CA TYR A 41 -20.45 6.03 4.50
C TYR A 41 -20.56 6.46 3.04
N TYR A 42 -20.01 5.67 2.11
CA TYR A 42 -20.04 6.02 0.69
C TYR A 42 -21.46 5.94 0.08
N ARG A 43 -22.31 5.03 0.57
CA ARG A 43 -23.73 4.98 0.18
C ARG A 43 -24.48 6.24 0.61
N ILE A 44 -24.25 6.68 1.86
CA ILE A 44 -24.84 7.92 2.39
C ILE A 44 -24.36 9.12 1.56
N MET A 45 -23.05 9.26 1.35
CA MET A 45 -22.47 10.36 0.56
C MET A 45 -23.08 10.45 -0.85
N ARG A 46 -23.19 9.30 -1.54
CA ARG A 46 -23.80 9.24 -2.88
C ARG A 46 -25.30 9.57 -2.88
N ALA A 47 -26.02 9.26 -1.80
CA ALA A 47 -27.43 9.60 -1.67
C ALA A 47 -27.66 11.11 -1.49
N PHE A 48 -26.70 11.82 -0.88
CA PHE A 48 -26.75 13.27 -0.73
C PHE A 48 -26.34 14.02 -2.00
N ASP A 49 -25.23 13.63 -2.61
CA ASP A 49 -24.76 14.23 -3.86
C ASP A 49 -24.11 13.16 -4.77
N PRO A 50 -24.68 12.88 -5.96
CA PRO A 50 -24.13 11.90 -6.88
C PRO A 50 -22.68 12.17 -7.31
N THR A 51 -22.22 13.43 -7.29
CA THR A 51 -20.84 13.76 -7.64
C THR A 51 -19.85 13.14 -6.67
N LEU A 52 -20.23 12.99 -5.38
CA LEU A 52 -19.42 12.36 -4.34
C LEU A 52 -19.15 10.86 -4.59
N ALA A 53 -19.80 10.25 -5.59
CA ALA A 53 -19.44 8.93 -6.08
C ALA A 53 -17.97 8.85 -6.54
N TYR A 54 -17.35 9.96 -6.94
CA TYR A 54 -15.92 9.96 -7.28
C TYR A 54 -15.05 9.52 -6.09
N MET A 55 -15.41 9.91 -4.85
CA MET A 55 -14.65 9.54 -3.65
C MET A 55 -14.69 8.03 -3.41
N HIS A 56 -15.83 7.40 -3.73
CA HIS A 56 -15.97 5.95 -3.66
C HIS A 56 -15.05 5.24 -4.66
N TRP A 57 -14.96 5.75 -5.89
CA TRP A 57 -14.04 5.23 -6.91
C TRP A 57 -12.57 5.44 -6.52
N CYS A 58 -12.21 6.60 -5.97
CA CYS A 58 -10.86 6.85 -5.45
C CYS A 58 -10.51 5.86 -4.34
N ASN A 59 -11.44 5.57 -3.42
CA ASN A 59 -11.21 4.58 -2.36
C ASN A 59 -11.05 3.17 -2.92
N LEU A 60 -11.91 2.75 -3.87
CA LEU A 60 -11.76 1.46 -4.54
C LEU A 60 -10.39 1.33 -5.19
N LEU A 61 -9.95 2.36 -5.91
CA LEU A 61 -8.64 2.36 -6.55
C LEU A 61 -7.51 2.32 -5.52
N SER A 62 -7.63 3.05 -4.40
CA SER A 62 -6.67 2.95 -3.29
C SER A 62 -6.55 1.52 -2.78
N VAL A 63 -7.68 0.86 -2.48
CA VAL A 63 -7.74 -0.54 -2.03
C VAL A 63 -7.06 -1.47 -3.05
N VAL A 64 -7.37 -1.32 -4.34
CA VAL A 64 -6.77 -2.13 -5.41
C VAL A 64 -5.25 -1.93 -5.47
N PHE A 65 -4.77 -0.68 -5.45
CA PHE A 65 -3.33 -0.40 -5.50
C PHE A 65 -2.60 -0.86 -4.23
N ASN A 66 -3.26 -0.83 -3.07
CA ASN A 66 -2.74 -1.36 -1.82
C ASN A 66 -2.61 -2.90 -1.84
N LEU A 67 -3.59 -3.60 -2.41
CA LEU A 67 -3.45 -5.04 -2.68
C LEU A 67 -2.33 -5.34 -3.68
N LEU A 68 -2.27 -4.57 -4.78
CA LEU A 68 -1.19 -4.72 -5.78
C LEU A 68 0.19 -4.44 -5.19
N ALA A 69 0.30 -3.59 -4.16
CA ALA A 69 1.54 -3.30 -3.48
C ALA A 69 2.13 -4.50 -2.72
N ILE A 70 1.34 -5.55 -2.45
CA ILE A 70 1.86 -6.80 -1.90
C ILE A 70 2.87 -7.42 -2.87
N ALA A 71 2.64 -7.33 -4.19
CA ALA A 71 3.50 -7.90 -5.20
C ALA A 71 4.94 -7.31 -5.19
N PRO A 72 5.17 -6.00 -5.31
CA PRO A 72 6.54 -5.45 -5.27
C PRO A 72 7.22 -5.69 -3.91
N VAL A 73 6.48 -5.72 -2.79
CA VAL A 73 7.06 -6.09 -1.48
C VAL A 73 7.50 -7.55 -1.48
N PHE A 74 6.68 -8.48 -1.97
CA PHE A 74 7.03 -9.89 -2.13
C PHE A 74 8.27 -10.04 -3.02
N LEU A 75 8.27 -9.40 -4.19
CA LEU A 75 9.36 -9.49 -5.16
C LEU A 75 10.66 -8.89 -4.61
N PHE A 76 10.57 -7.83 -3.81
CA PHE A 76 11.70 -7.27 -3.07
C PHE A 76 12.25 -8.26 -2.03
N VAL A 77 11.37 -8.87 -1.21
CA VAL A 77 11.73 -9.84 -0.16
C VAL A 77 12.42 -11.07 -0.75
N TYR A 78 11.92 -11.60 -1.86
CA TYR A 78 12.44 -12.80 -2.49
C TYR A 78 13.49 -12.52 -3.58
N ARG A 79 13.75 -11.24 -3.88
CA ARG A 79 14.69 -10.80 -4.93
C ARG A 79 14.40 -11.47 -6.26
N VAL A 80 13.14 -11.40 -6.69
CA VAL A 80 12.71 -11.90 -8.00
C VAL A 80 12.39 -10.70 -8.88
N GLN A 81 12.97 -10.62 -10.07
CA GLN A 81 12.66 -9.58 -11.05
C GLN A 81 11.60 -10.07 -12.03
N ILE A 82 10.43 -9.43 -12.01
CA ILE A 82 9.33 -9.72 -12.94
C ILE A 82 8.84 -8.38 -13.49
N LEU A 83 8.46 -8.32 -14.77
CA LEU A 83 8.05 -7.11 -15.49
C LEU A 83 9.16 -6.05 -15.63
N LYS A 84 8.88 -5.05 -16.48
CA LYS A 84 9.78 -3.93 -16.72
C LYS A 84 9.68 -2.89 -15.59
N PRO A 85 10.77 -2.20 -15.23
CA PRO A 85 10.78 -1.17 -14.17
C PRO A 85 9.65 -0.15 -14.30
N GLN A 86 9.34 0.29 -15.53
CA GLN A 86 8.32 1.29 -15.82
C GLN A 86 6.93 0.90 -15.28
N VAL A 87 6.60 -0.40 -15.28
CA VAL A 87 5.31 -0.88 -14.76
C VAL A 87 5.25 -0.67 -13.24
N TRP A 88 6.32 -0.99 -12.52
CA TRP A 88 6.39 -0.81 -11.08
C TRP A 88 6.42 0.66 -10.66
N GLN A 89 7.07 1.50 -11.46
CA GLN A 89 7.06 2.95 -11.26
C GLN A 89 5.65 3.51 -11.40
N ALA A 90 4.90 3.10 -12.43
CA ALA A 90 3.51 3.49 -12.61
C ALA A 90 2.63 3.03 -11.44
N ILE A 91 2.76 1.76 -11.00
CA ILE A 91 2.00 1.23 -9.87
C ILE A 91 2.23 2.05 -8.60
N ILE A 92 3.48 2.41 -8.28
CA ILE A 92 3.78 3.19 -7.06
C ILE A 92 3.26 4.61 -7.16
N LEU A 93 3.41 5.27 -8.31
CA LEU A 93 2.92 6.63 -8.50
C LEU A 93 1.40 6.69 -8.40
N LEU A 94 0.70 5.75 -9.05
CA LEU A 94 -0.75 5.66 -8.97
C LEU A 94 -1.21 5.33 -7.55
N ARG A 95 -0.54 4.39 -6.87
CA ARG A 95 -0.81 4.09 -5.47
C ARG A 95 -0.70 5.34 -4.61
N LEU A 96 0.37 6.12 -4.74
CA LEU A 96 0.57 7.35 -3.99
C LEU A 96 -0.57 8.35 -4.22
N VAL A 97 -0.98 8.55 -5.49
CA VAL A 97 -2.10 9.44 -5.83
C VAL A 97 -3.41 8.99 -5.19
N PHE A 98 -3.71 7.68 -5.24
CA PHE A 98 -4.94 7.13 -4.66
C PHE A 98 -4.89 7.02 -3.14
N GLU A 99 -3.71 6.90 -2.53
CA GLU A 99 -3.55 7.01 -1.08
C GLU A 99 -3.98 8.42 -0.60
N PHE A 100 -3.56 9.48 -1.28
CA PHE A 100 -3.96 10.83 -0.87
C PHE A 100 -5.42 11.16 -1.13
N THR A 101 -6.06 10.51 -2.11
CA THR A 101 -7.42 10.86 -2.55
C THR A 101 -8.50 9.86 -2.12
N GLY A 102 -8.15 8.62 -1.82
CA GLY A 102 -9.08 7.53 -1.54
C GLY A 102 -9.52 7.41 -0.08
N HIS A 103 -8.79 8.00 0.86
CA HIS A 103 -9.00 7.80 2.31
C HIS A 103 -9.97 8.81 2.95
N SER A 104 -11.03 9.21 2.24
CA SER A 104 -11.97 10.23 2.75
C SER A 104 -12.67 9.81 4.05
N PHE A 105 -13.13 8.57 4.13
CA PHE A 105 -13.70 7.97 5.35
C PHE A 105 -12.68 7.97 6.50
N ASP A 106 -11.47 7.46 6.25
CA ASP A 106 -10.42 7.36 7.27
C ASP A 106 -10.01 8.73 7.80
N VAL A 107 -9.96 9.76 6.93
CA VAL A 107 -9.68 11.14 7.33
C VAL A 107 -10.76 11.69 8.25
N VAL A 108 -12.04 11.40 7.98
CA VAL A 108 -13.14 11.84 8.86
C VAL A 108 -13.06 11.13 10.21
N CYS A 109 -12.88 9.80 10.21
CA CYS A 109 -12.69 9.02 11.44
C CYS A 109 -11.49 9.51 12.24
N PHE A 110 -10.35 9.74 11.58
CA PHE A 110 -9.13 10.24 12.22
C PHE A 110 -9.34 11.62 12.82
N LYS A 111 -10.01 12.55 12.11
CA LYS A 111 -10.37 13.87 12.66
C LYS A 111 -11.24 13.73 13.90
N SER A 112 -12.24 12.86 13.87
CA SER A 112 -13.10 12.60 15.05
C SER A 112 -12.29 12.09 16.23
N VAL A 113 -11.39 11.13 16.04
CA VAL A 113 -10.49 10.62 17.10
C VAL A 113 -9.53 11.71 17.58
N LEU A 114 -9.00 12.54 16.68
CA LEU A 114 -8.09 13.62 17.04
C LEU A 114 -8.74 14.63 18.00
N PHE A 115 -10.02 14.92 17.83
CA PHE A 115 -10.77 15.81 18.72
C PHE A 115 -11.16 15.14 20.05
N THR A 116 -11.46 13.84 20.06
CA THR A 116 -11.95 13.16 21.26
C THR A 116 -10.84 12.54 22.12
N ALA A 117 -9.78 12.05 21.48
CA ALA A 117 -8.67 11.33 22.11
C ALA A 117 -7.37 11.56 21.29
N PRO A 118 -6.71 12.72 21.43
CA PRO A 118 -5.55 13.09 20.61
C PRO A 118 -4.36 12.13 20.76
N GLU A 119 -4.17 11.53 21.94
CA GLU A 119 -3.13 10.51 22.17
C GLU A 119 -3.39 9.25 21.35
N ALA A 120 -4.65 8.79 21.29
CA ALA A 120 -5.03 7.64 20.46
C ALA A 120 -4.86 7.96 18.97
N ALA A 121 -5.19 9.18 18.54
CA ALA A 121 -4.93 9.62 17.17
C ALA A 121 -3.43 9.58 16.82
N ALA A 122 -2.56 10.03 17.72
CA ALA A 122 -1.11 9.94 17.51
C ALA A 122 -0.63 8.49 17.38
N GLN A 123 -1.14 7.58 18.22
CA GLN A 123 -0.82 6.15 18.15
C GLN A 123 -1.27 5.52 16.82
N ILE A 124 -2.49 5.85 16.36
CA ILE A 124 -3.02 5.40 15.07
C ILE A 124 -2.14 5.91 13.93
N ALA A 125 -1.75 7.19 13.94
CA ALA A 125 -0.88 7.75 12.92
C ALA A 125 0.47 7.03 12.86
N ILE A 126 1.10 6.77 14.01
CA ILE A 126 2.35 6.01 14.09
C ILE A 126 2.16 4.60 13.55
N ALA A 127 1.09 3.90 13.92
CA ALA A 127 0.79 2.56 13.43
C ALA A 127 0.64 2.52 11.90
N ILE A 128 -0.08 3.50 11.33
CA ILE A 128 -0.22 3.65 9.87
C ILE A 128 1.15 3.86 9.22
N LEU A 129 2.00 4.73 9.77
CA LEU A 129 3.34 4.99 9.22
C LEU A 129 4.23 3.74 9.28
N ILE A 130 4.21 2.99 10.38
CA ILE A 130 4.96 1.74 10.51
C ILE A 130 4.50 0.70 9.48
N ILE A 131 3.22 0.67 9.15
CA ILE A 131 2.67 -0.24 8.13
C ILE A 131 3.04 0.23 6.72
N LEU A 132 2.88 1.51 6.40
CA LEU A 132 2.99 2.01 5.03
C LEU A 132 4.43 2.27 4.60
N ILE A 133 5.27 2.88 5.45
CA ILE A 133 6.62 3.31 5.07
C ILE A 133 7.47 2.16 4.52
N PRO A 134 7.54 0.97 5.16
CA PRO A 134 8.36 -0.11 4.63
C PRO A 134 7.84 -0.66 3.30
N SER A 135 6.53 -0.59 3.05
CA SER A 135 5.91 -0.99 1.78
C SER A 135 6.31 -0.05 0.66
N TYR A 136 6.21 1.27 0.89
CA TYR A 136 6.67 2.28 -0.07
C TYR A 136 8.17 2.20 -0.29
N TRP A 137 8.96 1.95 0.75
CA TRP A 137 10.40 1.77 0.65
C TRP A 137 10.75 0.56 -0.23
N ALA A 138 10.18 -0.61 0.05
CA ALA A 138 10.40 -1.83 -0.74
C ALA A 138 9.95 -1.64 -2.19
N GLY A 139 8.79 -1.03 -2.41
CA GLY A 139 8.30 -0.68 -3.73
C GLY A 139 9.27 0.24 -4.47
N PHE A 140 9.70 1.34 -3.85
CA PHE A 140 10.58 2.32 -4.46
C PHE A 140 11.89 1.67 -4.92
N TRP A 141 12.52 0.89 -4.05
CA TRP A 141 13.73 0.15 -4.36
C TRP A 141 13.50 -0.85 -5.50
N TYR A 142 12.35 -1.52 -5.51
CA TYR A 142 12.01 -2.45 -6.57
C TYR A 142 11.67 -1.77 -7.91
N ALA A 143 11.16 -0.54 -7.91
CA ALA A 143 10.78 0.18 -9.14
C ALA A 143 11.91 1.03 -9.73
N PHE A 144 12.75 1.63 -8.88
CA PHE A 144 13.79 2.59 -9.30
C PHE A 144 15.22 2.10 -8.99
N GLY A 145 15.36 1.11 -8.11
CA GLY A 145 16.65 0.60 -7.65
C GLY A 145 17.02 -0.78 -8.21
N GLN A 146 16.34 -1.27 -9.25
CA GLN A 146 16.54 -2.63 -9.78
C GLN A 146 18.01 -2.91 -10.10
N ASP A 147 18.72 -1.98 -10.73
CA ASP A 147 20.13 -2.17 -11.10
C ASP A 147 21.03 -2.37 -9.89
N LYS A 148 20.72 -1.75 -8.75
CA LYS A 148 21.48 -1.91 -7.50
C LYS A 148 21.19 -3.23 -6.80
N ILE A 149 19.94 -3.69 -6.87
CA ILE A 149 19.47 -4.92 -6.21
C ILE A 149 19.85 -6.17 -7.04
N PHE A 150 19.81 -6.04 -8.37
CA PHE A 150 19.92 -7.16 -9.32
C PHE A 150 21.17 -7.11 -10.21
N SER A 151 22.16 -6.25 -9.90
CA SER A 151 23.41 -6.04 -10.67
C SER A 151 24.18 -7.29 -11.17
N LYS A 152 23.90 -8.49 -10.65
CA LYS A 152 24.58 -9.74 -10.98
C LYS A 152 23.68 -10.88 -11.47
N GLN A 153 22.36 -10.68 -11.58
CA GLN A 153 21.47 -11.74 -12.05
C GLN A 153 21.26 -11.63 -13.56
N PRO A 154 21.40 -12.73 -14.34
CA PRO A 154 21.00 -12.72 -15.73
C PRO A 154 19.48 -12.46 -15.77
N LEU A 155 19.09 -11.36 -16.44
CA LEU A 155 17.70 -11.04 -16.73
C LEU A 155 17.04 -12.28 -17.34
N LEU A 156 16.09 -12.91 -16.63
CA LEU A 156 15.33 -14.06 -17.13
C LEU A 156 14.50 -13.72 -18.38
N PHE A 157 14.37 -12.42 -18.70
CA PHE A 157 13.67 -11.91 -19.87
C PHE A 157 14.56 -10.90 -20.60
N LYS A 158 15.60 -11.36 -21.29
CA LYS A 158 16.18 -10.63 -22.42
C LYS A 158 15.30 -10.89 -23.63
N ASN A 159 14.29 -10.05 -23.83
CA ASN A 159 13.57 -9.89 -25.10
C ASN A 159 13.62 -8.42 -25.50
#